data_AF-A7I6V2-F1
#
_entry.id   AF-A7I6V2-F1
#
_cell.length_a   1.000
_cell.length_b   1.000
_cell.length_c   1.000
_cell.angle_alpha   90.00
_cell.angle_beta   90.00
_cell.angle_gamma   90.00
#
_symmetry.space_group_name_H-M   'P 1'
#
loop_
_entity.id
_entity.type
_entity.pdbx_description
1 polymer ?
#
loop_
_entity_poly.entity_id
_entity_poly.type
_entity_poly.pdbx_seq_one_letter_code
_entity_poly.pdbx_strand_id
1 'polypeptide(L)'
;MQGDTLTQRCDKRHGGKLKPRKRRVQPMDQFLEQNLQEAILEARKGLAEGGIPIGSVLVIDGKIVGRGHNRRVQNNSAILHAEMDCLENAGRRTPKEYKRATLFSTLSPCDMCSGVVLLYKIPRVVIGENATFKGPEEYLRSRGVKILNLDNPECKQLMKDFIGSKPELWNEDIGEE
;
A
#
# COMPACT_ATOMS: atom_id res chain seq x y z
N MET A 1 -53.66 37.34 33.33
CA MET A 1 -53.48 37.91 31.98
C MET A 1 -52.51 39.08 32.11
N GLN A 2 -51.46 39.10 31.29
CA GLN A 2 -50.55 40.22 31.00
C GLN A 2 -49.69 40.69 32.21
N GLY A 3 -48.37 40.82 32.16
CA GLY A 3 -47.36 40.66 31.12
C GLY A 3 -46.06 41.24 31.69
N ASP A 4 -45.01 40.43 31.85
CA ASP A 4 -43.72 40.91 32.36
C ASP A 4 -42.81 41.33 31.21
N THR A 5 -42.45 42.60 31.22
CA THR A 5 -41.53 43.26 30.29
C THR A 5 -40.13 43.43 30.90
N LEU A 6 -39.13 43.10 30.07
CA LEU A 6 -37.78 43.70 29.97
C LEU A 6 -36.83 43.44 31.15
N THR A 7 -35.68 42.80 30.95
CA THR A 7 -34.53 43.50 30.33
C THR A 7 -33.43 42.53 29.89
N GLN A 8 -32.80 42.89 28.79
CA GLN A 8 -31.67 42.24 28.13
C GLN A 8 -30.40 42.23 29.00
N ARG A 9 -29.66 41.12 28.98
CA ARG A 9 -28.18 41.17 28.92
C ARG A 9 -27.71 40.25 27.79
N CYS A 10 -27.22 40.90 26.74
CA CYS A 10 -26.61 40.28 25.57
C CYS A 10 -25.20 39.80 25.96
N ASP A 11 -25.04 38.49 26.16
CA ASP A 11 -23.73 37.90 26.41
C ASP A 11 -23.14 37.46 25.06
N LYS A 12 -22.18 38.27 24.57
CA LYS A 12 -21.47 38.04 23.31
C LYS A 12 -20.59 36.80 23.44
N ARG A 13 -21.14 35.62 23.14
CA ARG A 13 -20.36 34.40 22.95
C ARG A 13 -19.49 34.57 21.70
N HIS A 14 -18.23 34.87 21.94
CA HIS A 14 -17.18 34.94 20.94
C HIS A 14 -17.04 33.55 20.29
N GLY A 15 -17.47 33.45 19.02
CA GLY A 15 -17.20 32.32 18.15
C GLY A 15 -15.72 32.24 17.82
N GLY A 16 -14.91 31.74 18.76
CA GLY A 16 -13.53 31.37 18.49
C GLY A 16 -13.49 30.14 17.60
N LYS A 17 -13.18 30.31 16.31
CA LYS A 17 -12.87 29.19 15.41
C LYS A 17 -11.74 28.37 16.02
N LEU A 18 -12.02 27.13 16.43
CA LEU A 18 -10.99 26.18 16.82
C LEU A 18 -10.02 26.01 15.63
N LYS A 19 -8.77 26.43 15.81
CA LYS A 19 -7.71 26.14 14.85
C LYS A 19 -7.44 24.63 14.87
N PRO A 20 -7.32 23.94 13.72
CA PRO A 20 -7.06 22.52 13.70
C PRO A 20 -5.68 22.26 14.34
N ARG A 21 -5.66 21.43 15.39
CA ARG A 21 -4.40 20.99 16.02
C ARG A 21 -3.67 20.12 14.99
N LYS A 22 -2.44 20.51 14.63
CA LYS A 22 -1.54 19.66 13.83
C LYS A 22 -1.37 18.32 14.56
N ARG A 23 -1.87 17.23 13.97
CA ARG A 23 -1.77 15.88 14.54
C ARG A 23 -0.29 15.49 14.56
N ARG A 24 0.23 15.15 15.74
CA ARG A 24 1.59 14.62 15.90
C ARG A 24 1.59 13.20 15.32
N VAL A 25 2.29 12.98 14.21
CA VAL A 25 2.42 11.67 13.57
C VAL A 25 3.30 10.78 14.47
N GLN A 26 2.85 9.57 14.76
CA GLN A 26 3.63 8.61 15.55
C GLN A 26 4.79 8.06 14.69
N PRO A 27 5.95 7.67 15.26
CA PRO A 27 7.09 7.17 14.49
C PRO A 27 6.76 5.95 13.60
N MET A 28 5.86 5.07 14.06
CA MET A 28 5.40 3.91 13.27
C MET A 28 4.56 4.35 12.06
N ASP A 29 3.64 5.30 12.24
CA ASP A 29 2.83 5.84 11.15
C ASP A 29 3.73 6.47 10.07
N GLN A 30 4.77 7.18 10.50
CA GLN A 30 5.75 7.77 9.59
C GLN A 30 6.53 6.70 8.82
N PHE A 31 6.99 5.64 9.48
CA PHE A 31 7.68 4.53 8.81
C PHE A 31 6.80 3.85 7.76
N LEU A 32 5.54 3.60 8.09
CA LEU A 32 4.58 2.96 7.18
C LEU A 32 4.30 3.83 5.96
N GLU A 33 3.99 5.11 6.18
CA GLU A 33 3.69 6.06 5.11
C GLU A 33 4.89 6.27 4.19
N GLN A 34 6.09 6.47 4.74
CA GLN A 34 7.29 6.69 3.94
C GLN A 34 7.61 5.50 3.05
N ASN A 35 7.58 4.27 3.58
CA ASN A 35 7.93 3.10 2.77
C ASN A 35 6.81 2.72 1.78
N LEU A 36 5.53 2.96 2.12
CA LEU A 36 4.46 2.84 1.13
C LEU A 36 4.63 3.87 0.01
N GLN A 37 5.02 5.10 0.33
CA GLN A 37 5.28 6.13 -0.70
C GLN A 37 6.38 5.70 -1.67
N GLU A 38 7.43 5.04 -1.19
CA GLU A 38 8.49 4.50 -2.04
C GLU A 38 7.96 3.38 -2.97
N ALA A 39 7.02 2.55 -2.51
CA ALA A 39 6.34 1.57 -3.37
C ALA A 39 5.41 2.25 -4.40
N ILE A 40 4.73 3.34 -4.03
CA ILE A 40 3.91 4.15 -4.95
C ILE A 40 4.78 4.80 -6.04
N LEU A 41 5.98 5.27 -5.71
CA LEU A 41 6.92 5.79 -6.70
C LEU A 41 7.30 4.72 -7.73
N GLU A 42 7.52 3.47 -7.30
CA GLU A 42 7.74 2.35 -8.22
C GLU A 42 6.50 2.04 -9.07
N ALA A 43 5.30 2.05 -8.49
CA ALA A 43 4.05 1.87 -9.24
C ALA A 43 3.88 2.93 -10.34
N ARG A 44 4.15 4.19 -10.02
CA ARG A 44 4.10 5.31 -10.98
C ARG A 44 5.15 5.17 -12.08
N LYS A 45 6.34 4.67 -11.74
CA LYS A 45 7.38 4.36 -12.70
C LYS A 45 6.93 3.26 -13.68
N GLY A 46 6.38 2.16 -13.17
CA GLY A 46 5.84 1.09 -14.01
C GLY A 46 4.74 1.58 -14.95
N LEU A 47 3.84 2.44 -14.47
CA LEU A 47 2.81 3.07 -15.30
C LEU A 47 3.40 3.97 -16.39
N ALA A 48 4.39 4.80 -16.06
CA ALA A 48 5.06 5.69 -17.01
C ALA A 48 5.81 4.91 -18.10
N GLU A 49 6.26 3.70 -17.79
CA GLU A 49 6.85 2.74 -18.75
C GLU A 49 5.78 1.96 -19.54
N GLY A 50 4.49 2.27 -19.35
CA GLY A 50 3.36 1.66 -20.06
C GLY A 50 2.79 0.39 -19.42
N GLY A 51 3.37 -0.06 -18.30
CA GLY A 51 2.99 -1.25 -17.56
C GLY A 51 1.91 -1.04 -16.52
N ILE A 52 1.74 -2.04 -15.65
CA ILE A 52 0.70 -2.11 -14.61
C ILE A 52 1.18 -1.34 -13.37
N PRO A 53 0.38 -0.44 -12.76
CA PRO A 53 0.81 0.47 -11.70
C PRO A 53 0.85 -0.22 -10.32
N ILE A 54 1.63 -1.30 -10.21
CA ILE A 54 1.87 -1.99 -8.95
C ILE A 54 3.35 -1.86 -8.63
N GLY A 55 3.66 -1.42 -7.41
CA GLY A 55 5.01 -1.21 -6.92
C GLY A 55 5.22 -1.88 -5.56
N SER A 56 6.46 -2.22 -5.26
CA SER A 56 6.83 -2.91 -4.04
C SER A 56 8.23 -2.49 -3.56
N VAL A 57 8.42 -2.45 -2.24
CA VAL A 57 9.74 -2.29 -1.63
C VAL A 57 9.95 -3.30 -0.50
N LEU A 58 11.17 -3.82 -0.38
CA LEU A 58 11.58 -4.73 0.68
C LEU A 58 12.44 -3.96 1.69
N VAL A 59 12.00 -3.91 2.94
CA VAL A 59 12.67 -3.18 4.01
C VAL A 59 13.23 -4.16 5.04
N ILE A 60 14.51 -4.04 5.37
CA ILE A 60 15.18 -4.80 6.44
C ILE A 60 15.87 -3.83 7.37
N ASP A 61 15.61 -3.97 8.68
CA ASP A 61 16.24 -3.15 9.73
C ASP A 61 16.16 -1.63 9.43
N GLY A 62 15.01 -1.18 8.91
CA GLY A 62 14.72 0.22 8.57
C GLY A 62 15.29 0.71 7.24
N LYS A 63 15.92 -0.15 6.44
CA LYS A 63 16.51 0.21 5.14
C LYS A 63 15.82 -0.52 4.00
N ILE A 64 15.52 0.21 2.92
CA ILE A 64 15.07 -0.39 1.67
C ILE A 64 16.25 -1.14 1.06
N VAL A 65 16.11 -2.46 0.91
CA VAL A 65 17.12 -3.33 0.33
C VAL A 65 16.79 -3.75 -1.10
N GLY A 66 15.54 -3.55 -1.54
CA GLY A 66 15.06 -3.83 -2.88
C GLY A 66 13.81 -3.00 -3.19
N ARG A 67 13.66 -2.66 -4.47
CA ARG A 67 12.56 -1.88 -5.04
C ARG A 67 12.16 -2.54 -6.34
N GLY A 68 10.89 -2.55 -6.66
CA GLY A 68 10.42 -3.07 -7.93
C GLY A 68 9.00 -2.68 -8.24
N HIS A 69 8.63 -2.87 -9.49
CA HIS A 69 7.27 -2.70 -9.97
C HIS A 69 6.94 -3.79 -10.98
N ASN A 70 5.66 -3.93 -11.32
CA ASN A 70 5.26 -4.93 -12.30
C ASN A 70 5.98 -4.68 -13.64
N ARG A 71 6.68 -5.70 -14.14
CA ARG A 71 7.45 -5.71 -15.40
C ARG A 71 6.83 -6.62 -16.47
N ARG A 72 5.54 -6.97 -16.36
CA ARG A 72 4.85 -7.81 -17.35
C ARG A 72 5.02 -7.24 -18.75
N VAL A 73 4.63 -5.99 -18.94
CA VAL A 73 4.66 -5.34 -20.26
C VAL A 73 6.09 -5.05 -20.69
N GLN A 74 6.90 -4.51 -19.77
CA GLN A 74 8.23 -4.00 -20.05
C GLN A 74 9.20 -5.11 -20.49
N ASN A 75 9.03 -6.30 -19.92
CA ASN A 75 9.93 -7.43 -20.15
C ASN A 75 9.23 -8.63 -20.81
N ASN A 76 7.97 -8.48 -21.22
CA ASN A 76 7.11 -9.59 -21.67
C ASN A 76 7.15 -10.78 -20.68
N SER A 77 7.02 -10.47 -19.39
CA SER A 77 7.25 -11.43 -18.30
C SER A 77 5.94 -11.94 -17.70
N ALA A 78 5.82 -13.25 -17.60
CA ALA A 78 4.68 -13.90 -16.94
C ALA A 78 4.77 -13.87 -15.41
N ILE A 79 5.95 -13.57 -14.82
CA ILE A 79 6.20 -13.75 -13.38
C ILE A 79 6.71 -12.50 -12.67
N LEU A 80 7.11 -11.45 -13.41
CA LEU A 80 7.63 -10.23 -12.78
C LEU A 80 6.49 -9.30 -12.35
N HIS A 81 5.68 -9.77 -11.39
CA HIS A 81 4.87 -8.92 -10.54
C HIS A 81 5.77 -8.01 -9.68
N ALA A 82 5.21 -6.96 -9.11
CA ALA A 82 5.99 -5.96 -8.36
C ALA A 82 6.77 -6.57 -7.20
N GLU A 83 6.17 -7.48 -6.43
CA GLU A 83 6.82 -8.17 -5.33
C GLU A 83 7.99 -9.03 -5.82
N MET A 84 7.84 -9.65 -7.00
CA MET A 84 8.84 -10.53 -7.59
C MET A 84 10.05 -9.72 -8.10
N ASP A 85 9.79 -8.65 -8.86
CA ASP A 85 10.81 -7.69 -9.30
C ASP A 85 11.54 -7.05 -8.11
N CYS A 86 10.79 -6.70 -7.05
CA CYS A 86 11.36 -6.16 -5.82
C CYS A 86 12.33 -7.12 -5.12
N LEU A 87 12.02 -8.41 -5.07
CA LEU A 87 12.93 -9.41 -4.50
C LEU A 87 14.13 -9.69 -5.41
N GLU A 88 13.92 -9.73 -6.72
CA GLU A 88 15.01 -9.89 -7.70
C GLU A 88 16.02 -8.73 -7.56
N ASN A 89 15.52 -7.49 -7.52
CA ASN A 89 16.33 -6.28 -7.33
C ASN A 89 16.97 -6.19 -5.93
N ALA A 90 16.40 -6.86 -4.92
CA ALA A 90 17.04 -6.98 -3.62
C ALA A 90 18.31 -7.86 -3.68
N GLY A 91 18.46 -8.67 -4.72
CA GLY A 91 19.53 -9.65 -4.86
C GLY A 91 19.50 -10.70 -3.75
N ARG A 92 20.59 -11.47 -3.64
CA ARG A 92 20.67 -12.56 -2.66
C ARG A 92 20.63 -12.02 -1.23
N ARG A 93 19.72 -12.57 -0.41
CA ARG A 93 19.64 -12.33 1.04
C ARG A 93 19.67 -13.64 1.81
N THR A 94 20.17 -13.58 3.03
CA THR A 94 20.20 -14.74 3.91
C THR A 94 18.80 -15.02 4.49
N PRO A 95 18.50 -16.27 4.88
CA PRO A 95 17.26 -16.59 5.58
C PRO A 95 17.06 -15.80 6.88
N LYS A 96 18.15 -15.38 7.54
CA LYS A 96 18.07 -14.56 8.76
C LYS A 96 17.62 -13.14 8.46
N GLU A 97 18.03 -12.59 7.33
CA GLU A 97 17.63 -11.26 6.85
C GLU A 97 16.15 -11.20 6.51
N TYR A 98 15.63 -12.14 5.72
CA TYR A 98 14.21 -12.17 5.36
C TYR A 98 13.26 -12.27 6.56
N LYS A 99 13.66 -13.00 7.61
CA LYS A 99 12.88 -13.09 8.87
C LYS A 99 12.75 -11.78 9.64
N ARG A 100 13.49 -10.74 9.26
CA ARG A 100 13.36 -9.37 9.82
C ARG A 100 12.75 -8.38 8.82
N ALA A 101 12.40 -8.85 7.62
CA ALA A 101 11.93 -7.99 6.56
C ALA A 101 10.49 -7.54 6.77
N THR A 102 10.15 -6.41 6.16
CA THR A 102 8.77 -6.00 5.87
C THR A 102 8.68 -5.75 4.37
N LEU A 103 7.76 -6.45 3.70
CA LEU A 103 7.44 -6.20 2.30
C LEU A 103 6.31 -5.17 2.24
N PHE A 104 6.50 -4.11 1.48
CA PHE A 104 5.45 -3.14 1.16
C PHE A 104 5.04 -3.38 -0.28
N SER A 105 3.75 -3.55 -0.54
CA SER A 105 3.19 -3.63 -1.91
C SER A 105 2.05 -2.64 -2.04
N THR A 106 1.90 -1.98 -3.18
CA THR A 106 0.80 -1.03 -3.38
C THR A 106 -0.57 -1.72 -3.45
N LEU A 107 -0.60 -3.01 -3.78
CA LEU A 107 -1.79 -3.84 -3.90
C LEU A 107 -1.66 -5.10 -3.04
N SER A 108 -2.78 -5.72 -2.67
CA SER A 108 -2.77 -7.03 -2.02
C SER A 108 -2.03 -8.06 -2.90
N PRO A 109 -1.07 -8.83 -2.36
CA PRO A 109 -0.31 -9.80 -3.15
C PRO A 109 -1.20 -10.96 -3.61
N CYS A 110 -1.05 -11.40 -4.86
CA CYS A 110 -1.70 -12.59 -5.42
C CYS A 110 -1.16 -13.89 -4.81
N ASP A 111 -1.64 -15.07 -5.23
CA ASP A 111 -1.16 -16.37 -4.75
C ASP A 111 0.34 -16.60 -4.99
N MET A 112 0.86 -16.22 -6.16
CA MET A 112 2.30 -16.33 -6.47
C MET A 112 3.15 -15.50 -5.52
N CYS A 113 2.85 -14.20 -5.40
CA CYS A 113 3.58 -13.28 -4.54
C CYS A 113 3.45 -13.68 -3.06
N SER A 114 2.27 -14.16 -2.65
CA SER A 114 2.03 -14.71 -1.31
C SER A 114 2.87 -15.96 -1.05
N GLY A 115 3.02 -16.84 -2.04
CA GLY A 115 3.89 -18.01 -1.98
C GLY A 115 5.34 -17.63 -1.69
N VAL A 116 5.84 -16.55 -2.31
CA VAL A 116 7.19 -16.03 -2.07
C VAL A 116 7.37 -15.45 -0.67
N VAL A 117 6.39 -14.71 -0.17
CA VAL A 117 6.36 -14.22 1.22
C VAL A 117 6.51 -15.39 2.21
N LEU A 118 5.77 -16.48 1.97
CA LEU A 118 5.82 -17.68 2.81
C LEU A 118 7.14 -18.45 2.68
N LEU A 119 7.65 -18.61 1.45
CA LEU A 119 8.90 -19.32 1.17
C LEU A 119 10.07 -18.69 1.91
N TYR A 120 10.20 -17.36 1.84
CA TYR A 120 11.28 -16.62 2.49
C TYR A 120 11.00 -16.27 3.95
N LYS A 121 9.81 -16.61 4.47
CA LYS A 121 9.40 -16.36 5.85
C LYS A 121 9.46 -14.87 6.20
N ILE A 122 9.01 -14.03 5.26
CA ILE A 122 8.86 -12.59 5.48
C ILE A 122 7.70 -12.40 6.49
N PRO A 123 7.95 -11.86 7.70
CA PRO A 123 6.97 -11.88 8.78
C PRO A 123 5.87 -10.83 8.65
N ARG A 124 6.05 -9.81 7.80
CA ARG A 124 5.13 -8.69 7.66
C ARG A 124 4.99 -8.26 6.21
N VAL A 125 3.74 -8.07 5.79
CA VAL A 125 3.38 -7.39 4.55
C VAL A 125 2.52 -6.18 4.87
N VAL A 126 2.87 -5.04 4.32
CA VAL A 126 2.08 -3.81 4.37
C VAL A 126 1.53 -3.60 2.95
N ILE A 127 0.22 -3.50 2.84
CA ILE A 127 -0.46 -3.32 1.55
C ILE A 127 -1.02 -1.91 1.46
N GLY A 128 -0.88 -1.29 0.30
CA GLY A 128 -1.49 -0.01 -0.01
C GLY A 128 -3.01 -0.13 0.02
N GLU A 129 -3.56 -1.10 -0.72
CA GLU A 129 -5.00 -1.35 -0.77
C GLU A 129 -5.34 -2.78 -1.17
N ASN A 130 -6.60 -3.19 -0.96
CA ASN A 130 -7.13 -4.50 -1.33
C ASN A 130 -8.58 -4.45 -1.86
N ALA A 131 -9.03 -3.27 -2.26
CA ALA A 131 -10.38 -3.02 -2.75
C ALA A 131 -10.50 -3.30 -4.25
N THR A 132 -9.45 -3.04 -5.03
CA THR A 132 -9.45 -3.34 -6.48
C THR A 132 -9.07 -4.78 -6.79
N PHE A 133 -8.24 -5.39 -5.93
CA PHE A 133 -7.87 -6.79 -5.97
C PHE A 133 -7.51 -7.26 -4.57
N LYS A 134 -7.88 -8.50 -4.23
CA LYS A 134 -7.58 -9.10 -2.94
C LYS A 134 -7.12 -10.54 -3.12
N GLY A 135 -5.83 -10.77 -2.97
CA GLY A 135 -5.25 -12.11 -2.94
C GLY A 135 -5.49 -12.83 -1.60
N PRO A 136 -4.76 -13.92 -1.33
CA PRO A 136 -5.05 -14.83 -0.22
C PRO A 136 -4.53 -14.32 1.14
N GLU A 137 -4.89 -13.09 1.51
CA GLU A 137 -4.39 -12.46 2.74
C GLU A 137 -4.70 -13.29 4.00
N GLU A 138 -5.85 -13.97 4.04
CA GLU A 138 -6.22 -14.80 5.19
C GLU A 138 -5.34 -16.04 5.29
N TYR A 139 -4.95 -16.62 4.16
CA TYR A 139 -3.99 -17.71 4.16
C TYR A 139 -2.63 -17.24 4.70
N LEU A 140 -2.15 -16.06 4.28
CA LEU A 140 -0.92 -15.47 4.85
C LEU A 140 -1.04 -15.30 6.38
N ARG A 141 -2.16 -14.75 6.87
CA ARG A 141 -2.42 -14.59 8.32
C ARG A 141 -2.43 -15.92 9.05
N SER A 142 -3.10 -16.94 8.50
CA SER A 142 -3.14 -18.30 9.07
C SER A 142 -1.76 -18.94 9.19
N ARG A 143 -0.81 -18.51 8.34
CA ARG A 143 0.59 -18.95 8.33
C ARG A 143 1.52 -18.05 9.16
N GLY A 144 0.96 -17.13 9.94
CA GLY A 144 1.70 -16.29 10.89
C GLY A 144 2.26 -14.99 10.32
N VAL A 145 1.92 -14.63 9.08
CA VAL A 145 2.34 -13.36 8.47
C VAL A 145 1.43 -12.24 8.95
N LYS A 146 2.02 -11.12 9.40
CA LYS A 146 1.28 -9.92 9.79
C LYS A 146 0.95 -9.11 8.54
N ILE A 147 -0.34 -9.02 8.20
CA ILE A 147 -0.83 -8.19 7.09
C ILE A 147 -1.43 -6.90 7.64
N LEU A 148 -0.95 -5.76 7.16
CA LEU A 148 -1.51 -4.43 7.46
C LEU A 148 -1.97 -3.77 6.17
N ASN A 149 -3.26 -3.49 6.05
CA ASN A 149 -3.82 -2.69 4.97
C ASN A 149 -3.90 -1.22 5.38
N LEU A 150 -3.27 -0.34 4.62
CA LEU A 150 -3.26 1.10 4.86
C LEU A 150 -4.45 1.82 4.21
N ASP A 151 -5.23 1.12 3.38
CA ASP A 151 -6.41 1.64 2.70
C ASP A 151 -6.13 2.93 1.89
N ASN A 152 -4.94 3.00 1.30
CA ASN A 152 -4.39 4.20 0.69
C ASN A 152 -5.20 4.62 -0.56
N PRO A 153 -5.71 5.87 -0.61
CA PRO A 153 -6.56 6.33 -1.70
C PRO A 153 -5.81 6.48 -3.03
N GLU A 154 -4.52 6.79 -3.01
CA GLU A 154 -3.69 6.93 -4.21
C GLU A 154 -3.46 5.57 -4.88
N CYS A 155 -3.14 4.53 -4.11
CA CYS A 155 -3.04 3.16 -4.62
C CYS A 155 -4.36 2.72 -5.29
N LYS A 156 -5.50 2.96 -4.63
CA LYS A 156 -6.81 2.62 -5.18
C LYS A 156 -7.10 3.36 -6.48
N GLN A 157 -6.76 4.64 -6.53
CA GLN A 157 -7.03 5.46 -7.71
C GLN A 157 -6.18 5.00 -8.90
N LEU A 158 -4.88 4.76 -8.68
CA LEU A 158 -3.99 4.22 -9.72
C LEU A 158 -4.52 2.90 -10.30
N MET A 159 -4.94 1.97 -9.45
CA MET A 159 -5.48 0.69 -9.91
C MET A 159 -6.82 0.84 -10.61
N LYS A 160 -7.75 1.66 -10.10
CA LYS A 160 -9.04 1.91 -10.76
C LYS A 160 -8.87 2.52 -12.16
N ASP A 161 -7.99 3.51 -12.29
CA ASP A 161 -7.72 4.17 -13.56
C ASP A 161 -7.11 3.19 -14.56
N PHE A 162 -6.19 2.33 -14.10
CA PHE A 162 -5.58 1.32 -14.95
C PHE A 162 -6.55 0.22 -15.37
N ILE A 163 -7.29 -0.38 -14.43
CA ILE A 163 -8.28 -1.42 -14.72
C ILE A 163 -9.35 -0.88 -15.68
N GLY A 164 -9.81 0.36 -15.49
CA GLY A 164 -10.80 0.98 -16.36
C GLY A 164 -10.28 1.31 -17.77
N SER A 165 -8.97 1.53 -17.93
CA SER A 165 -8.37 1.89 -19.22
C SER A 165 -7.75 0.71 -19.98
N LYS A 166 -7.31 -0.34 -19.28
CA LYS A 166 -6.66 -1.53 -19.84
C LYS A 166 -7.13 -2.82 -19.14
N PRO A 167 -8.44 -3.15 -19.16
CA PRO A 167 -8.97 -4.31 -18.44
C PRO A 167 -8.39 -5.63 -18.92
N GLU A 168 -8.13 -5.80 -20.22
CA GLU A 168 -7.59 -7.04 -20.77
C GLU A 168 -6.16 -7.32 -20.25
N LEU A 169 -5.35 -6.27 -20.15
CA LEU A 169 -3.99 -6.37 -19.62
C LEU A 169 -3.98 -6.64 -18.11
N TRP A 170 -4.98 -6.13 -17.38
CA TRP A 170 -5.17 -6.47 -15.98
C TRP A 170 -5.55 -7.94 -15.81
N ASN A 171 -6.55 -8.43 -16.56
CA ASN A 171 -6.99 -9.82 -16.50
C ASN A 171 -5.84 -10.78 -16.82
N GLU A 172 -5.03 -10.47 -17.85
CA GLU A 172 -3.83 -11.24 -18.18
C GLU A 172 -2.83 -11.32 -17.00
N ASP A 173 -2.69 -10.25 -16.22
CA ASP A 173 -1.74 -10.21 -15.11
C ASP A 173 -2.10 -11.10 -13.94
N ILE A 174 -3.40 -11.34 -13.74
CA ILE A 174 -3.95 -12.22 -12.71
C ILE A 174 -4.36 -13.59 -13.27
N GLY A 175 -4.19 -13.83 -14.56
CA GLY A 175 -4.51 -15.10 -15.21
C GLY A 175 -6.02 -15.34 -15.39
N GLU A 176 -6.78 -14.26 -15.57
CA GLU A 176 -8.22 -14.28 -15.88
C GLU A 176 -8.48 -13.85 -17.33
N GLU A 177 -9.74 -13.98 -17.77
CA GLU A 177 -10.25 -13.57 -19.10
C GLU A 177 -11.06 -12.27 -19.01
#